data_AF-A0A2W5SW32-F1
#
_entry.id   AF-A0A2W5SW32-F1
#
_cell.length_a   1.000
_cell.length_b   1.000
_cell.length_c   1.000
_cell.angle_alpha   90.00
_cell.angle_beta   90.00
_cell.angle_gamma   90.00
#
_symmetry.space_group_name_H-M   'P 1'
#
loop_
_entity.id
_entity.type
_entity.pdbx_description
1 polymer ?
#
loop_
_entity_poly.entity_id
_entity_poly.type
_entity_poly.pdbx_seq_one_letter_code
_entity_poly.pdbx_strand_id
1 'polypeptide(L)'
;MEISRELKDRLAPWGFDLDQLETFAERCRHPLHLNIVKGELAVPRPGDVHPLPARGTDAHAWLSSLGRQALASQQVGVVILAGGMATRFGGVVKAVVPVLEQRTFLQLKLDDVRAIAPDAPVFVMSSFATHERLLEHVRELGAKNVEVFPQFVSLRLTPEGTPFIEPDGDVSPYATGHGDFTWAMRRCGALERFRKNGGRLLVMSNVDNLGATLDPAVLGAHLERKVALTAEVVRKVKGDKGGAPARLDGRVQIIEGFRFPPTFDQDSIPVFNTNTFVMDAAAIDRDFPLPFYRVEKKVDGAVAIQFERLVGELTAYLETAFVEVPREGAESRFLPAKDPDELQSRLETIRLVTSSRTHTR
;
A
#
# COMPACT_ATOMS: atom_id res chain seq x y z
N MET A 1 -0.83 29.57 12.24
CA MET A 1 -0.61 29.77 10.78
C MET A 1 -1.94 30.17 10.14
N GLU A 2 -1.99 31.17 9.26
CA GLU A 2 -3.26 31.58 8.64
C GLU A 2 -3.59 30.74 7.41
N ILE A 3 -4.64 29.92 7.51
CA ILE A 3 -5.25 29.18 6.40
C ILE A 3 -6.68 29.69 6.25
N SER A 4 -7.08 30.04 5.02
CA SER A 4 -8.42 30.59 4.76
C SER A 4 -9.52 29.61 5.16
N ARG A 5 -10.67 30.13 5.61
CA ARG A 5 -11.83 29.31 5.97
C ARG A 5 -12.32 28.48 4.78
N GLU A 6 -12.36 29.08 3.61
CA GLU A 6 -12.75 28.41 2.37
C GLU A 6 -11.87 27.18 2.07
N LEU A 7 -10.56 27.29 2.23
CA LEU A 7 -9.64 26.17 2.03
C LEU A 7 -9.86 25.06 3.07
N LYS A 8 -10.08 25.42 4.34
CA LYS A 8 -10.40 24.45 5.40
C LYS A 8 -11.69 23.69 5.07
N ASP A 9 -12.73 24.41 4.67
CA ASP A 9 -14.03 23.81 4.33
C ASP A 9 -13.91 22.89 3.10
N ARG A 10 -13.11 23.29 2.09
CA ARG A 10 -12.80 22.46 0.91
C ARG A 10 -12.05 21.18 1.28
N LEU A 11 -11.15 21.23 2.27
CA LEU A 11 -10.30 20.09 2.65
C LEU A 11 -10.89 19.21 3.75
N ALA A 12 -11.87 19.68 4.52
CA ALA A 12 -12.50 18.96 5.62
C ALA A 12 -13.07 17.58 5.24
N PRO A 13 -13.73 17.38 4.07
CA PRO A 13 -14.21 16.05 3.66
C PRO A 13 -13.07 15.02 3.55
N TRP A 14 -11.86 15.48 3.24
CA TRP A 14 -10.65 14.67 3.09
C TRP A 14 -9.86 14.54 4.41
N GLY A 15 -10.42 14.97 5.53
CA GLY A 15 -9.85 14.75 6.86
C GLY A 15 -8.70 15.70 7.20
N PHE A 16 -8.69 16.88 6.60
CA PHE A 16 -7.72 17.91 6.94
C PHE A 16 -7.76 18.26 8.43
N ASP A 17 -6.56 18.33 9.03
CA ASP A 17 -6.34 18.58 10.45
C ASP A 17 -5.36 19.75 10.60
N LEU A 18 -5.84 20.87 11.14
CA LEU A 18 -5.05 22.09 11.31
C LEU A 18 -3.97 21.93 12.38
N ASP A 19 -4.28 21.26 13.49
CA ASP A 19 -3.34 21.08 14.60
C ASP A 19 -2.17 20.18 14.17
N GLN A 20 -2.47 19.17 13.36
CA GLN A 20 -1.45 18.35 12.71
C GLN A 20 -0.57 19.16 11.75
N LEU A 21 -1.17 20.04 10.93
CA LEU A 21 -0.40 20.90 10.03
C LEU A 21 0.50 21.89 10.79
N GLU A 22 0.04 22.43 11.92
CA GLU A 22 0.87 23.28 12.78
C GLU A 22 2.04 22.51 13.39
N THR A 23 1.82 21.26 13.81
CA THR A 23 2.91 20.35 14.23
C THR A 23 3.91 20.10 13.10
N PHE A 24 3.45 19.95 11.85
CA PHE A 24 4.32 19.80 10.68
C PHE A 24 5.12 21.08 10.39
N ALA A 25 4.50 22.25 10.52
CA ALA A 25 5.15 23.54 10.35
C ALA A 25 6.28 23.76 11.35
N GLU A 26 6.08 23.40 12.62
CA GLU A 26 7.14 23.43 13.62
C GLU A 26 8.30 22.50 13.24
N ARG A 27 7.98 21.26 12.82
CA ARG A 27 8.99 20.28 12.39
C ARG A 27 9.80 20.72 11.16
N CYS A 28 9.26 21.57 10.29
CA CYS A 28 10.02 22.14 9.16
C CYS A 28 11.17 23.06 9.64
N ARG A 29 10.94 23.82 10.72
CA ARG A 29 11.88 24.82 11.25
C ARG A 29 13.08 24.23 11.99
N HIS A 30 13.00 22.95 12.35
CA HIS A 30 14.10 22.25 12.99
C HIS A 30 15.05 21.65 11.94
N PRO A 31 16.36 21.49 12.27
CA PRO A 31 17.29 20.82 11.40
C PRO A 31 16.74 19.47 10.93
N LEU A 32 17.08 19.05 9.72
CA LEU A 32 16.77 17.74 9.16
C LEU A 32 17.09 16.63 10.18
N HIS A 33 16.10 16.24 10.98
CA HIS A 33 16.13 14.95 11.63
C HIS A 33 15.97 13.95 10.50
N LEU A 34 17.08 13.31 10.13
CA LEU A 34 17.06 12.23 9.17
C LEU A 34 15.99 11.23 9.65
N ASN A 35 15.16 10.75 8.72
CA ASN A 35 14.13 9.73 9.00
C ASN A 35 14.75 8.37 9.42
N ILE A 36 16.05 8.36 9.76
CA ILE A 36 16.85 7.19 10.07
C ILE A 36 16.40 6.60 11.41
N VAL A 37 16.25 5.28 11.43
CA VAL A 37 15.95 4.56 12.66
C VAL A 37 17.07 4.69 13.68
N LYS A 38 16.69 4.73 14.95
CA LYS A 38 17.60 4.64 16.09
C LYS A 38 17.44 3.27 16.71
N GLY A 39 18.54 2.62 17.07
CA GLY A 39 18.54 1.28 17.67
C GLY A 39 19.54 0.35 16.99
N GLU A 40 19.64 -0.87 17.50
CA GLU A 40 20.47 -1.92 16.94
C GLU A 40 19.77 -2.50 15.71
N LEU A 41 20.39 -2.32 14.54
CA LEU A 41 19.95 -2.88 13.28
C LEU A 41 20.69 -4.17 12.95
N ALA A 42 19.93 -5.18 12.55
CA ALA A 42 20.47 -6.42 11.99
C ALA A 42 19.58 -6.93 10.84
N VAL A 43 20.16 -7.81 10.00
CA VAL A 43 19.40 -8.54 9.00
C VAL A 43 18.41 -9.52 9.65
N PRO A 44 17.36 -9.94 8.94
CA PRO A 44 16.52 -11.07 9.38
C PRO A 44 17.37 -12.32 9.65
N ARG A 45 17.01 -13.05 10.70
CA ARG A 45 17.55 -14.35 11.11
C ARG A 45 16.81 -15.49 10.38
N PRO A 46 17.41 -16.69 10.33
CA PRO A 46 16.68 -17.89 9.91
C PRO A 46 15.38 -18.06 10.70
N GLY A 47 14.26 -18.24 9.99
CA GLY A 47 12.93 -18.37 10.59
C GLY A 47 12.13 -17.08 10.71
N ASP A 48 12.71 -15.91 10.43
CA ASP A 48 11.92 -14.66 10.37
C ASP A 48 11.13 -14.51 9.07
N VAL A 49 11.63 -15.12 7.99
CA VAL A 49 11.02 -15.13 6.67
C VAL A 49 10.77 -16.58 6.27
N HIS A 50 9.55 -16.88 5.84
CA HIS A 50 9.14 -18.23 5.47
C HIS A 50 8.77 -18.27 3.98
N PRO A 51 9.38 -19.13 3.16
CA PRO A 51 8.96 -19.28 1.78
C PRO A 51 7.53 -19.83 1.71
N LEU A 52 6.73 -19.28 0.81
CA LEU A 52 5.46 -19.90 0.43
C LEU A 52 5.77 -21.26 -0.22
N PRO A 53 5.12 -22.37 0.21
CA PRO A 53 5.34 -23.67 -0.41
C PRO A 53 5.09 -23.62 -1.92
N ALA A 54 5.92 -24.30 -2.71
CA ALA A 54 5.78 -24.29 -4.17
C ALA A 54 4.45 -24.90 -4.62
N ARG A 55 3.86 -24.35 -5.68
CA ARG A 55 2.63 -24.90 -6.27
C ARG A 55 2.84 -26.35 -6.70
N GLY A 56 1.81 -27.17 -6.49
CA GLY A 56 1.85 -28.62 -6.76
C GLY A 56 2.35 -29.46 -5.59
N THR A 57 2.88 -28.84 -4.52
CA THR A 57 3.17 -29.55 -3.27
C THR A 57 1.93 -29.72 -2.39
N ASP A 58 1.92 -30.77 -1.55
CA ASP A 58 0.84 -31.01 -0.58
C ASP A 58 0.68 -29.84 0.40
N ALA A 59 1.80 -29.24 0.83
CA ALA A 59 1.79 -28.08 1.71
C ALA A 59 1.09 -26.87 1.06
N HIS A 60 1.39 -26.58 -0.21
CA HIS A 60 0.69 -25.52 -0.93
C HIS A 60 -0.80 -25.83 -1.10
N ALA A 61 -1.15 -27.08 -1.44
CA ALA A 61 -2.53 -27.52 -1.58
C ALA A 61 -3.33 -27.37 -0.27
N TRP A 62 -2.71 -27.73 0.86
CA TRP A 62 -3.27 -27.57 2.20
C TRP A 62 -3.55 -26.08 2.52
N LEU A 63 -2.54 -25.21 2.40
CA LEU A 63 -2.71 -23.78 2.64
C LEU A 63 -3.78 -23.17 1.72
N SER A 64 -3.76 -23.55 0.45
CA SER A 64 -4.78 -23.13 -0.51
C SER A 64 -6.20 -23.54 -0.10
N SER A 65 -6.35 -24.70 0.55
CA SER A 65 -7.65 -25.15 1.04
C SER A 65 -8.17 -24.29 2.19
N LEU A 66 -7.30 -23.91 3.14
CA LEU A 66 -7.63 -22.99 4.23
C LEU A 66 -8.04 -21.62 3.70
N GLY A 67 -7.28 -21.05 2.76
CA GLY A 67 -7.61 -19.77 2.16
C GLY A 67 -8.92 -19.80 1.37
N ARG A 68 -9.17 -20.86 0.60
CA ARG A 68 -10.45 -21.04 -0.11
C ARG A 68 -11.63 -21.15 0.84
N GLN A 69 -11.46 -21.83 1.98
CA GLN A 69 -12.52 -21.91 3.00
C GLN A 69 -12.84 -20.53 3.58
N ALA A 70 -11.83 -19.70 3.87
CA ALA A 70 -12.03 -18.34 4.36
C ALA A 70 -12.76 -17.45 3.32
N LEU A 71 -12.38 -17.57 2.04
CA LEU A 71 -13.05 -16.88 0.93
C LEU A 71 -14.51 -17.33 0.78
N ALA A 72 -14.77 -18.64 0.78
CA ALA A 72 -16.11 -19.21 0.69
C ALA A 72 -17.00 -18.82 1.87
N SER A 73 -16.40 -18.62 3.05
CA SER A 73 -17.09 -18.14 4.26
C SER A 73 -17.34 -16.62 4.25
N GLN A 74 -17.02 -15.92 3.16
CA GLN A 74 -17.18 -14.47 2.99
C GLN A 74 -16.46 -13.64 4.07
N GLN A 75 -15.36 -14.18 4.61
CA GLN A 75 -14.59 -13.52 5.69
C GLN A 75 -13.48 -12.61 5.16
N VAL A 76 -13.28 -12.55 3.84
CA VAL A 76 -12.14 -11.87 3.22
C VAL A 76 -12.62 -10.68 2.40
N GLY A 77 -12.03 -9.51 2.65
CA GLY A 77 -12.14 -8.31 1.82
C GLY A 77 -10.81 -7.98 1.16
N VAL A 78 -10.85 -7.27 0.05
CA VAL A 78 -9.65 -6.84 -0.69
C VAL A 78 -9.52 -5.33 -0.62
N VAL A 79 -8.31 -4.83 -0.37
CA VAL A 79 -7.99 -3.41 -0.33
C VAL A 79 -7.00 -3.09 -1.45
N ILE A 80 -7.33 -2.11 -2.28
CA ILE A 80 -6.47 -1.65 -3.38
C ILE A 80 -6.05 -0.21 -3.09
N LEU A 81 -4.75 0.02 -2.91
CA LEU A 81 -4.19 1.36 -2.71
C LEU A 81 -4.05 2.07 -4.07
N ALA A 82 -4.86 3.10 -4.27
CA ALA A 82 -5.03 3.83 -5.53
C ALA A 82 -5.03 5.38 -5.36
N GLY A 83 -4.43 5.89 -4.27
CA GLY A 83 -4.35 7.33 -4.00
C GLY A 83 -3.34 8.10 -4.85
N GLY A 84 -2.53 7.40 -5.66
CA GLY A 84 -1.42 7.98 -6.42
C GLY A 84 -1.80 8.50 -7.81
N MET A 85 -1.28 9.69 -8.14
CA MET A 85 -1.24 10.20 -9.50
C MET A 85 -0.07 9.60 -10.28
N ALA A 86 -0.26 9.34 -11.57
CA ALA A 86 0.76 8.86 -12.48
C ALA A 86 1.42 10.04 -13.21
N THR A 87 2.21 10.83 -12.48
CA THR A 87 2.89 12.03 -13.06
C THR A 87 3.75 11.68 -14.27
N ARG A 88 4.41 10.51 -14.27
CA ARG A 88 5.19 9.98 -15.40
C ARG A 88 4.35 9.46 -16.58
N PHE A 89 3.03 9.34 -16.41
CA PHE A 89 2.08 8.95 -17.46
C PHE A 89 1.21 10.15 -17.89
N GLY A 90 1.74 11.37 -17.78
CA GLY A 90 1.02 12.58 -18.16
C GLY A 90 0.04 13.11 -17.11
N GLY A 91 0.21 12.75 -15.83
CA GLY A 91 -0.56 13.33 -14.74
C GLY A 91 -1.98 12.79 -14.59
N VAL A 92 -2.26 11.58 -15.08
CA VAL A 92 -3.55 10.89 -14.92
C VAL A 92 -3.60 10.08 -13.62
N VAL A 93 -4.79 9.67 -13.19
CA VAL A 93 -4.94 8.73 -12.06
C VAL A 93 -4.32 7.38 -12.43
N LYS A 94 -3.38 6.88 -11.62
CA LYS A 94 -2.62 5.66 -11.97
C LYS A 94 -3.50 4.45 -12.23
N ALA A 95 -4.56 4.30 -11.45
CA ALA A 95 -5.44 3.14 -11.53
C ALA A 95 -6.24 3.05 -12.85
N VAL A 96 -6.43 4.16 -13.56
CA VAL A 96 -7.18 4.21 -14.84
C VAL A 96 -6.27 4.13 -16.06
N VAL A 97 -4.96 4.00 -15.89
CA VAL A 97 -4.01 3.82 -16.99
C VAL A 97 -4.22 2.45 -17.63
N PRO A 98 -4.40 2.35 -18.97
CA PRO A 98 -4.43 1.09 -19.70
C PRO A 98 -3.11 0.32 -19.59
N VAL A 99 -3.20 -1.00 -19.45
CA VAL A 99 -2.07 -1.92 -19.24
C VAL A 99 -2.07 -3.01 -20.29
N LEU A 100 -3.15 -3.80 -20.33
CA LEU A 100 -3.32 -4.89 -21.30
C LEU A 100 -4.46 -4.54 -22.23
N GLU A 101 -4.11 -4.21 -23.47
CA GLU A 101 -5.07 -3.68 -24.46
C GLU A 101 -5.74 -2.42 -23.88
N GLN A 102 -7.06 -2.44 -23.68
CA GLN A 102 -7.80 -1.33 -23.06
C GLN A 102 -8.04 -1.52 -21.56
N ARG A 103 -7.62 -2.66 -20.98
CA ARG A 103 -7.86 -2.94 -19.56
C ARG A 103 -6.89 -2.16 -18.69
N THR A 104 -7.45 -1.41 -17.75
CA THR A 104 -6.72 -0.55 -16.81
C THR A 104 -6.11 -1.32 -15.64
N PHE A 105 -5.18 -0.71 -14.89
CA PHE A 105 -4.67 -1.30 -13.63
C PHE A 105 -5.80 -1.72 -12.69
N LEU A 106 -6.77 -0.83 -12.42
CA LEU A 106 -7.88 -1.15 -11.52
C LEU A 106 -8.73 -2.30 -12.06
N GLN A 107 -9.03 -2.29 -13.36
CA GLN A 107 -9.83 -3.36 -13.97
C GLN A 107 -9.15 -4.72 -13.84
N LEU A 108 -7.84 -4.82 -14.11
CA LEU A 108 -7.10 -6.07 -13.97
C LEU A 108 -7.09 -6.59 -12.52
N LYS A 109 -7.00 -5.70 -11.52
CA LYS A 109 -7.09 -6.07 -10.11
C LYS A 109 -8.50 -6.54 -9.74
N LEU A 110 -9.55 -5.90 -10.26
CA LEU A 110 -10.93 -6.31 -10.01
C LEU A 110 -11.24 -7.65 -10.69
N ASP A 111 -10.80 -7.85 -11.93
CA ASP A 111 -10.95 -9.11 -12.68
C ASP A 111 -10.32 -10.28 -11.91
N ASP A 112 -9.12 -10.08 -11.35
CA ASP A 112 -8.44 -11.07 -10.51
C ASP A 112 -9.27 -11.46 -9.27
N VAL A 113 -9.75 -10.47 -8.51
CA VAL A 113 -10.60 -10.73 -7.34
C VAL A 113 -11.86 -11.48 -7.76
N ARG A 114 -12.52 -11.06 -8.85
CA ARG A 114 -13.78 -11.66 -9.30
C ARG A 114 -13.61 -13.08 -9.84
N ALA A 115 -12.44 -13.43 -10.38
CA ALA A 115 -12.13 -14.78 -10.80
C ALA A 115 -12.08 -15.78 -9.63
N ILE A 116 -11.73 -15.32 -8.42
CA ILE A 116 -11.45 -16.17 -7.26
C ILE A 116 -12.53 -16.07 -6.19
N ALA A 117 -13.04 -14.85 -5.96
CA ALA A 117 -14.04 -14.54 -4.95
C ALA A 117 -15.03 -13.50 -5.52
N PRO A 118 -15.99 -13.94 -6.36
CA PRO A 118 -16.88 -13.06 -7.11
C PRO A 118 -17.72 -12.13 -6.23
N ASP A 119 -17.98 -12.51 -4.98
CA ASP A 119 -18.77 -11.71 -4.03
C ASP A 119 -17.93 -10.91 -3.02
N ALA A 120 -16.61 -11.10 -2.98
CA ALA A 120 -15.77 -10.43 -1.99
C ALA A 120 -15.88 -8.90 -2.09
N PRO A 121 -16.03 -8.18 -0.96
CA PRO A 121 -16.01 -6.73 -0.98
C PRO A 121 -14.60 -6.24 -1.33
N VAL A 122 -14.54 -5.25 -2.22
CA VAL A 122 -13.30 -4.56 -2.60
C VAL A 122 -13.38 -3.12 -2.13
N PHE A 123 -12.34 -2.67 -1.44
CA PHE A 123 -12.20 -1.32 -0.94
C PHE A 123 -11.05 -0.63 -1.70
N VAL A 124 -11.35 0.41 -2.47
CA VAL A 124 -10.35 1.16 -3.23
C VAL A 124 -10.01 2.43 -2.47
N MET A 125 -8.80 2.48 -1.92
CA MET A 125 -8.30 3.66 -1.22
C MET A 125 -7.81 4.69 -2.24
N SER A 126 -8.53 5.79 -2.34
CA SER A 126 -8.26 6.94 -3.20
C SER A 126 -7.59 8.09 -2.43
N SER A 127 -7.37 9.23 -3.08
CA SER A 127 -6.99 10.49 -2.44
C SER A 127 -7.90 11.62 -2.95
N PHE A 128 -7.81 12.82 -2.37
CA PHE A 128 -8.55 13.99 -2.85
C PHE A 128 -8.34 14.26 -4.37
N ALA A 129 -7.19 13.87 -4.92
CA ALA A 129 -6.86 14.04 -6.33
C ALA A 129 -7.36 12.90 -7.24
N THR A 130 -7.66 11.72 -6.67
CA THR A 130 -8.06 10.53 -7.45
C THR A 130 -9.51 10.11 -7.23
N HIS A 131 -10.17 10.59 -6.18
CA HIS A 131 -11.47 10.07 -5.71
C HIS A 131 -12.56 10.10 -6.78
N GLU A 132 -12.86 11.26 -7.33
CA GLU A 132 -13.94 11.43 -8.31
C GLU A 132 -13.74 10.58 -9.56
N ARG A 133 -12.52 10.59 -10.11
CA ARG A 133 -12.19 9.80 -11.29
C ARG A 133 -12.28 8.30 -11.01
N LEU A 134 -11.92 7.84 -9.82
CA LEU A 134 -12.04 6.42 -9.43
C LEU A 134 -13.50 6.01 -9.23
N LEU A 135 -14.34 6.86 -8.63
CA LEU A 135 -15.77 6.63 -8.53
C LEU A 135 -16.42 6.52 -9.92
N GLU A 136 -16.05 7.40 -10.83
CA GLU A 136 -16.47 7.31 -12.24
C GLU A 136 -15.99 6.03 -12.90
N HIS A 137 -14.71 5.69 -12.76
CA HIS A 137 -14.13 4.48 -13.37
C HIS A 137 -14.82 3.20 -12.89
N VAL A 138 -15.09 3.10 -11.58
CA VAL A 138 -15.81 1.97 -11.00
C VAL A 138 -17.23 1.85 -11.60
N ARG A 139 -17.91 2.98 -11.84
CA ARG A 139 -19.22 3.01 -12.52
C ARG A 139 -19.12 2.61 -13.99
N GLU A 140 -18.14 3.13 -14.72
CA GLU A 140 -17.87 2.80 -16.13
C GLU A 140 -17.63 1.29 -16.32
N LEU A 141 -16.90 0.67 -15.39
CA LEU A 141 -16.65 -0.77 -15.37
C LEU A 141 -17.89 -1.59 -14.96
N GLY A 142 -18.95 -0.97 -14.44
CA GLY A 142 -20.10 -1.68 -13.86
C GLY A 142 -19.72 -2.57 -12.68
N ALA A 143 -18.64 -2.24 -11.97
CA ALA A 143 -18.07 -3.10 -10.94
C ALA A 143 -18.97 -3.10 -9.69
N LYS A 144 -19.39 -4.29 -9.26
CA LYS A 144 -20.21 -4.50 -8.05
C LYS A 144 -19.33 -4.75 -6.83
N ASN A 145 -19.88 -4.55 -5.63
CA ASN A 145 -19.20 -4.76 -4.35
C ASN A 145 -17.84 -4.04 -4.28
N VAL A 146 -17.76 -2.84 -4.86
CA VAL A 146 -16.59 -1.96 -4.78
C VAL A 146 -16.98 -0.69 -4.04
N GLU A 147 -16.27 -0.38 -2.97
CA GLU A 147 -16.40 0.88 -2.24
C GLU A 147 -15.12 1.69 -2.42
N VAL A 148 -15.24 2.95 -2.84
CA VAL A 148 -14.11 3.88 -2.96
C VAL A 148 -14.12 4.81 -1.74
N PHE A 149 -13.00 4.93 -1.04
CA PHE A 149 -12.87 5.81 0.12
C PHE A 149 -11.55 6.59 0.07
N PRO A 150 -11.47 7.84 0.55
CA PRO A 150 -10.25 8.62 0.47
C PRO A 150 -9.33 8.45 1.68
N GLN A 151 -8.02 8.44 1.43
CA GLN A 151 -7.00 8.71 2.43
C GLN A 151 -6.99 10.20 2.85
N PHE A 152 -6.19 10.57 3.85
CA PHE A 152 -6.19 11.94 4.37
C PHE A 152 -5.46 12.92 3.45
N VAL A 153 -5.70 14.22 3.68
CA VAL A 153 -5.05 15.35 3.01
C VAL A 153 -4.34 16.24 4.02
N SER A 154 -3.24 16.84 3.58
CA SER A 154 -2.58 17.95 4.27
C SER A 154 -2.04 18.95 3.25
N LEU A 155 -1.36 20.00 3.70
CA LEU A 155 -0.82 21.06 2.87
C LEU A 155 0.70 20.98 2.85
N ARG A 156 1.31 21.14 1.68
CA ARG A 156 2.76 21.25 1.57
C ARG A 156 3.22 22.52 2.26
N LEU A 157 4.42 22.47 2.82
CA LEU A 157 5.03 23.55 3.57
C LEU A 157 6.36 23.95 2.93
N THR A 158 6.78 25.19 3.14
CA THR A 158 8.14 25.64 2.88
C THR A 158 9.10 25.12 3.97
N PRO A 159 10.42 25.17 3.75
CA PRO A 159 11.41 24.94 4.81
C PRO A 159 11.21 25.77 6.08
N GLU A 160 10.61 26.96 5.96
CA GLU A 160 10.30 27.85 7.07
C GLU A 160 9.02 27.46 7.84
N GLY A 161 8.31 26.42 7.37
CA GLY A 161 7.05 25.96 7.96
C GLY A 161 5.88 26.90 7.68
N THR A 162 5.88 27.57 6.52
CA THR A 162 4.71 28.30 6.02
C THR A 162 4.03 27.50 4.90
N PRO A 163 2.75 27.74 4.59
CA PRO A 163 2.10 27.09 3.45
C PRO A 163 2.90 27.29 2.16
N PHE A 164 3.08 26.21 1.39
CA PHE A 164 3.69 26.27 0.08
C PHE A 164 2.65 26.73 -0.94
N ILE A 165 2.97 27.79 -1.68
CA ILE A 165 2.11 28.39 -2.69
C ILE A 165 2.58 27.94 -4.07
N GLU A 166 1.68 27.39 -4.87
CA GLU A 166 1.92 26.99 -6.26
C GLU A 166 2.01 28.24 -7.18
N PRO A 167 2.56 28.12 -8.41
CA PRO A 167 2.72 29.25 -9.31
C PRO A 167 1.42 29.97 -9.69
N ASP A 168 0.28 29.29 -9.59
CA ASP A 168 -1.06 29.85 -9.82
C ASP A 168 -1.62 30.63 -8.62
N GLY A 169 -0.90 30.65 -7.48
CA GLY A 169 -1.28 31.35 -6.26
C GLY A 169 -2.03 30.49 -5.24
N ASP A 170 -2.33 29.22 -5.56
CA ASP A 170 -3.05 28.33 -4.66
C ASP A 170 -2.12 27.67 -3.63
N VAL A 171 -2.66 27.37 -2.45
CA VAL A 171 -1.95 26.57 -1.46
C VAL A 171 -1.93 25.11 -1.89
N SER A 172 -0.75 24.49 -1.90
CA SER A 172 -0.53 23.16 -2.47
C SER A 172 -0.97 22.01 -1.55
N PRO A 173 -2.08 21.29 -1.85
CA PRO A 173 -2.48 20.12 -1.07
C PRO A 173 -1.70 18.86 -1.49
N TYR A 174 -1.57 17.92 -0.57
CA TYR A 174 -1.03 16.59 -0.87
C TYR A 174 -1.70 15.52 -0.01
N ALA A 175 -1.65 14.28 -0.47
CA ALA A 175 -2.22 13.15 0.24
C ALA A 175 -1.17 12.52 1.17
N THR A 176 -1.53 12.20 2.41
CA THR A 176 -0.60 11.93 3.52
C THR A 176 -0.01 10.51 3.58
N GLY A 177 0.00 9.82 2.44
CA GLY A 177 0.64 8.51 2.27
C GLY A 177 -0.26 7.32 2.58
N HIS A 178 0.13 6.15 2.08
CA HIS A 178 -0.68 4.94 2.18
C HIS A 178 -0.82 4.38 3.61
N GLY A 179 0.02 4.83 4.54
CA GLY A 179 -0.11 4.50 5.97
C GLY A 179 -1.41 5.00 6.60
N ASP A 180 -2.11 5.93 5.95
CA ASP A 180 -3.44 6.38 6.39
C ASP A 180 -4.53 5.31 6.32
N PHE A 181 -4.28 4.20 5.63
CA PHE A 181 -5.25 3.15 5.34
C PHE A 181 -6.15 2.79 6.52
N THR A 182 -5.58 2.45 7.69
CA THR A 182 -6.36 1.96 8.83
C THR A 182 -7.26 3.05 9.41
N TRP A 183 -6.80 4.30 9.48
CA TRP A 183 -7.62 5.44 9.91
C TRP A 183 -8.68 5.81 8.89
N ALA A 184 -8.33 5.85 7.60
CA ALA A 184 -9.22 6.25 6.54
C ALA A 184 -10.40 5.29 6.40
N MET A 185 -10.13 3.98 6.46
CA MET A 185 -11.15 2.94 6.41
C MET A 185 -12.07 2.94 7.65
N ARG A 186 -11.53 3.31 8.83
CA ARG A 186 -12.33 3.51 10.06
C ARG A 186 -13.18 4.77 9.97
N ARG A 187 -12.60 5.89 9.51
CA ARG A 187 -13.27 7.19 9.39
C ARG A 187 -14.49 7.14 8.46
N CYS A 188 -14.42 6.40 7.35
CA CYS A 188 -15.57 6.22 6.45
C CYS A 188 -16.55 5.11 6.90
N GLY A 189 -16.26 4.44 8.02
CA GLY A 189 -17.07 3.33 8.55
C GLY A 189 -16.97 2.02 7.76
N ALA A 190 -16.12 1.93 6.73
CA ALA A 190 -15.95 0.72 5.92
C ALA A 190 -15.45 -0.46 6.76
N LEU A 191 -14.51 -0.21 7.69
CA LEU A 191 -13.99 -1.26 8.56
C LEU A 191 -15.09 -1.81 9.49
N GLU A 192 -15.88 -0.93 10.10
CA GLU A 192 -16.99 -1.32 10.98
C GLU A 192 -18.01 -2.16 10.21
N ARG A 193 -18.46 -1.69 9.04
CA ARG A 193 -19.42 -2.43 8.20
C ARG A 193 -18.87 -3.78 7.76
N PHE A 194 -17.60 -3.82 7.33
CA PHE A 194 -16.94 -5.06 6.94
C PHE A 194 -16.96 -6.09 8.09
N ARG A 195 -16.53 -5.67 9.29
CA ARG A 195 -16.49 -6.55 10.47
C ARG A 195 -17.88 -6.99 10.93
N LYS A 196 -18.86 -6.08 10.94
CA LYS A 196 -20.26 -6.38 11.30
C LYS A 196 -20.88 -7.42 10.37
N ASN A 197 -20.47 -7.44 9.10
CA ASN A 197 -20.91 -8.41 8.11
C ASN A 197 -20.09 -9.71 8.12
N GLY A 198 -19.31 -9.98 9.17
CA GLY A 198 -18.51 -11.21 9.31
C GLY A 198 -17.12 -11.16 8.69
N GLY A 199 -16.71 -10.01 8.15
CA GLY A 199 -15.38 -9.78 7.61
C GLY A 199 -14.29 -9.91 8.69
N ARG A 200 -13.25 -10.69 8.39
CA ARG A 200 -12.13 -10.98 9.30
C ARG A 200 -10.78 -10.58 8.73
N LEU A 201 -10.55 -10.84 7.45
CA LEU A 201 -9.25 -10.65 6.81
C LEU A 201 -9.33 -9.59 5.72
N LEU A 202 -8.33 -8.73 5.65
CA LEU A 202 -8.16 -7.76 4.56
C LEU A 202 -6.86 -8.05 3.81
N VAL A 203 -6.97 -8.29 2.50
CA VAL A 203 -5.83 -8.45 1.60
C VAL A 203 -5.56 -7.13 0.90
N MET A 204 -4.50 -6.44 1.31
CA MET A 204 -4.13 -5.11 0.81
C MET A 204 -2.98 -5.21 -0.20
N SER A 205 -3.05 -4.44 -1.28
CA SER A 205 -1.94 -4.30 -2.24
C SER A 205 -1.99 -2.97 -2.98
N ASN A 206 -0.84 -2.54 -3.53
CA ASN A 206 -0.80 -1.41 -4.45
C ASN A 206 -1.51 -1.71 -5.78
N VAL A 207 -2.16 -0.72 -6.37
CA VAL A 207 -2.83 -0.85 -7.67
C VAL A 207 -1.85 -1.12 -8.83
N ASP A 208 -0.61 -0.63 -8.71
CA ASP A 208 0.42 -0.78 -9.74
C ASP A 208 1.16 -2.11 -9.68
N ASN A 209 1.06 -2.86 -8.57
CA ASN A 209 1.57 -4.23 -8.46
C ASN A 209 0.51 -5.23 -8.97
N LEU A 210 0.60 -5.56 -10.26
CA LEU A 210 -0.28 -6.52 -10.92
C LEU A 210 0.06 -7.99 -10.62
N GLY A 211 1.20 -8.24 -9.97
CA GLY A 211 1.58 -9.56 -9.47
C GLY A 211 0.81 -9.92 -8.19
N ALA A 212 0.52 -8.93 -7.34
CA ALA A 212 -0.16 -9.11 -6.06
C ALA A 212 -1.64 -9.45 -6.23
N THR A 213 -1.95 -10.73 -6.40
CA THR A 213 -3.31 -11.22 -6.59
C THR A 213 -3.90 -11.86 -5.36
N LEU A 214 -5.22 -12.03 -5.37
CA LEU A 214 -5.91 -12.74 -4.31
C LEU A 214 -5.54 -14.22 -4.34
N ASP A 215 -4.66 -14.65 -3.45
CA ASP A 215 -4.09 -16.01 -3.48
C ASP A 215 -4.50 -16.81 -2.24
N PRO A 216 -5.28 -17.89 -2.41
CA PRO A 216 -5.67 -18.76 -1.31
C PRO A 216 -4.50 -19.35 -0.52
N ALA A 217 -3.35 -19.61 -1.15
CA ALA A 217 -2.19 -20.15 -0.43
C ALA A 217 -1.60 -19.13 0.54
N VAL A 218 -1.55 -17.85 0.15
CA VAL A 218 -1.07 -16.75 1.02
C VAL A 218 -2.07 -16.52 2.17
N LEU A 219 -3.37 -16.54 1.89
CA LEU A 219 -4.41 -16.48 2.93
C LEU A 219 -4.29 -17.65 3.92
N GLY A 220 -4.08 -18.87 3.40
CA GLY A 220 -3.85 -20.05 4.21
C GLY A 220 -2.59 -19.92 5.08
N ALA A 221 -1.50 -19.40 4.51
CA ALA A 221 -0.26 -19.15 5.26
C ALA A 221 -0.50 -18.17 6.41
N HIS A 222 -1.26 -17.10 6.18
CA HIS A 222 -1.64 -16.16 7.25
C HIS A 222 -2.45 -16.85 8.36
N LEU A 223 -3.47 -17.63 7.99
CA LEU A 223 -4.32 -18.38 8.93
C LEU A 223 -3.55 -19.42 9.74
N GLU A 224 -2.59 -20.11 9.12
CA GLU A 224 -1.74 -21.09 9.79
C GLU A 224 -0.80 -20.43 10.82
N ARG A 225 -0.22 -19.28 10.47
CA ARG A 225 0.73 -18.55 11.32
C ARG A 225 0.07 -17.90 12.54
N LYS A 226 -1.24 -17.61 12.49
CA LYS A 226 -2.01 -17.00 13.59
C LYS A 226 -1.43 -15.67 14.07
N VAL A 227 -0.91 -14.88 13.14
CA VAL A 227 -0.38 -13.53 13.37
C VAL A 227 -1.40 -12.48 12.95
N ALA A 228 -1.28 -11.26 13.46
CA ALA A 228 -2.19 -10.17 13.11
C ALA A 228 -1.94 -9.60 11.70
N LEU A 229 -0.72 -9.75 11.17
CA LEU A 229 -0.32 -9.26 9.85
C LEU A 229 0.64 -10.26 9.19
N THR A 230 0.41 -10.56 7.91
CA THR A 230 1.39 -11.24 7.06
C THR A 230 1.83 -10.29 5.96
N ALA A 231 3.14 -10.10 5.82
CA ALA A 231 3.74 -9.29 4.76
C ALA A 231 4.40 -10.16 3.70
N GLU A 232 3.99 -9.97 2.45
CA GLU A 232 4.66 -10.60 1.31
C GLU A 232 5.98 -9.88 1.02
N VAL A 233 7.05 -10.66 0.92
CA VAL A 233 8.37 -10.22 0.52
C VAL A 233 8.84 -11.04 -0.67
N VAL A 234 9.66 -10.45 -1.53
CA VAL A 234 10.29 -11.17 -2.64
C VAL A 234 11.79 -11.21 -2.45
N ARG A 235 12.47 -12.14 -3.11
CA ARG A 235 13.93 -12.10 -3.20
C ARG A 235 14.39 -10.71 -3.67
N LYS A 236 15.34 -10.11 -2.96
CA LYS A 236 15.89 -8.79 -3.30
C LYS A 236 16.83 -8.93 -4.49
N VAL A 237 16.68 -8.04 -5.47
CA VAL A 237 17.60 -7.88 -6.59
C VAL A 237 18.42 -6.60 -6.37
N LYS A 238 19.70 -6.63 -6.76
CA LYS A 238 20.57 -5.46 -6.64
C LYS A 238 19.94 -4.25 -7.33
N GLY A 239 19.82 -3.14 -6.61
CA GLY A 239 19.19 -1.91 -7.10
C GLY A 239 17.72 -1.74 -6.71
N ASP A 240 17.08 -2.74 -6.09
CA ASP A 240 15.77 -2.54 -5.47
C ASP A 240 15.82 -1.42 -4.42
N LYS A 241 14.99 -0.39 -4.63
CA LYS A 241 14.84 0.75 -3.71
C LYS A 241 13.46 0.74 -3.08
N GLY A 242 13.41 0.70 -1.75
CA GLY A 242 12.19 0.64 -0.96
C GLY A 242 12.44 -0.06 0.37
N GLY A 243 11.37 -0.34 1.11
CA GLY A 243 11.48 -1.01 2.39
C GLY A 243 11.85 -2.49 2.31
N ALA A 244 12.41 -3.00 3.40
CA ALA A 244 12.76 -4.40 3.57
C ALA A 244 12.56 -4.81 5.04
N PRO A 245 12.27 -6.09 5.34
CA PRO A 245 12.27 -6.56 6.72
C PRO A 245 13.68 -6.49 7.28
N ALA A 246 13.82 -5.83 8.43
CA ALA A 246 15.05 -5.77 9.21
C ALA A 246 14.71 -5.95 10.69
N ARG A 247 15.70 -6.40 11.46
CA ARG A 247 15.58 -6.49 12.91
C ARG A 247 16.04 -5.17 13.51
N LEU A 248 15.14 -4.50 14.21
CA LEU A 248 15.43 -3.30 15.00
C LEU A 248 15.16 -3.62 16.48
N ASP A 249 16.19 -3.48 17.32
CA ASP A 249 16.13 -3.76 18.76
C ASP A 249 15.51 -5.13 19.09
N GLY A 250 15.95 -6.15 18.35
CA GLY A 250 15.50 -7.52 18.57
C GLY A 250 14.16 -7.88 17.92
N ARG A 251 13.43 -6.96 17.27
CA ARG A 251 12.16 -7.25 16.58
C ARG A 251 12.26 -7.07 15.07
N VAL A 252 11.78 -8.05 14.30
CA VAL A 252 11.69 -7.91 12.83
C VAL A 252 10.47 -7.09 12.44
N GLN A 253 10.70 -6.11 11.58
CA GLN A 253 9.70 -5.18 11.06
C GLN A 253 10.19 -4.63 9.71
N ILE A 254 9.29 -4.06 8.91
CA ILE A 254 9.65 -3.36 7.69
C ILE A 254 10.29 -2.03 8.06
N ILE A 255 11.51 -1.81 7.58
CA ILE A 255 12.18 -0.52 7.61
C ILE A 255 12.26 0.00 6.17
N GLU A 256 11.79 1.22 5.97
CA GLU A 256 11.80 1.87 4.65
C GLU A 256 13.21 2.25 4.23
N GLY A 257 13.50 2.21 2.92
CA GLY A 257 14.87 2.33 2.39
C GLY A 257 15.61 3.60 2.85
N PHE A 258 14.90 4.73 2.95
CA PHE A 258 15.45 6.01 3.41
C PHE A 258 15.65 6.10 4.93
N ARG A 259 15.16 5.12 5.69
CA ARG A 259 15.30 5.05 7.15
C ARG A 259 16.51 4.23 7.60
N PHE A 260 17.16 3.49 6.71
CA PHE A 260 18.41 2.83 7.07
C PHE A 260 19.55 3.86 7.20
N PRO A 261 20.42 3.74 8.22
CA PRO A 261 21.65 4.52 8.29
C PRO A 261 22.51 4.27 7.04
N PRO A 262 23.24 5.28 6.52
CA PRO A 262 24.17 5.09 5.40
C PRO A 262 25.25 4.03 5.65
N THR A 263 25.55 3.73 6.92
CA THR A 263 26.52 2.72 7.34
C THR A 263 25.96 1.30 7.35
N PHE A 264 24.65 1.13 7.21
CA PHE A 264 24.03 -0.19 7.17
C PHE A 264 23.99 -0.70 5.73
N ASP A 265 24.60 -1.87 5.49
CA ASP A 265 24.54 -2.53 4.19
C ASP A 265 23.13 -3.10 3.95
N GLN A 266 22.29 -2.34 3.24
CA GLN A 266 20.94 -2.77 2.90
C GLN A 266 20.94 -3.98 1.95
N ASP A 267 21.99 -4.21 1.16
CA ASP A 267 22.06 -5.33 0.23
C ASP A 267 22.32 -6.66 0.94
N SER A 268 22.73 -6.61 2.21
CA SER A 268 22.79 -7.79 3.09
C SER A 268 21.41 -8.36 3.46
N ILE A 269 20.33 -7.58 3.29
CA ILE A 269 18.95 -8.07 3.49
C ILE A 269 18.52 -8.84 2.24
N PRO A 270 18.21 -10.15 2.33
CA PRO A 270 17.99 -11.00 1.16
C PRO A 270 16.63 -10.80 0.48
N VAL A 271 15.72 -10.06 1.10
CA VAL A 271 14.33 -9.91 0.67
C VAL A 271 13.88 -8.46 0.67
N PHE A 272 12.83 -8.17 -0.09
CA PHE A 272 12.32 -6.83 -0.36
C PHE A 272 10.80 -6.78 -0.13
N ASN A 273 10.31 -5.69 0.47
CA ASN A 273 8.88 -5.51 0.74
C ASN A 273 8.10 -5.29 -0.55
N THR A 274 7.06 -6.09 -0.79
CA THR A 274 6.18 -5.92 -1.95
C THR A 274 5.08 -4.87 -1.73
N ASN A 275 4.88 -4.46 -0.48
CA ASN A 275 3.73 -3.68 -0.01
C ASN A 275 2.38 -4.39 -0.29
N THR A 276 2.36 -5.71 -0.06
CA THR A 276 1.16 -6.55 -0.09
C THR A 276 1.00 -7.27 1.25
N PHE A 277 -0.12 -7.04 1.93
CA PHE A 277 -0.35 -7.50 3.29
C PHE A 277 -1.67 -8.26 3.42
N VAL A 278 -1.69 -9.31 4.24
CA VAL A 278 -2.92 -9.89 4.79
C VAL A 278 -3.01 -9.45 6.25
N MET A 279 -4.14 -8.86 6.64
CA MET A 279 -4.33 -8.28 7.97
C MET A 279 -5.62 -8.76 8.63
N ASP A 280 -5.55 -9.01 9.93
CA ASP A 280 -6.74 -9.15 10.76
C ASP A 280 -7.45 -7.80 10.87
N ALA A 281 -8.69 -7.73 10.39
CA ALA A 281 -9.52 -6.53 10.44
C ALA A 281 -9.74 -6.04 11.89
N ALA A 282 -9.76 -6.97 12.86
CA ALA A 282 -9.85 -6.62 14.27
C ALA A 282 -8.57 -5.97 14.82
N ALA A 283 -7.40 -6.37 14.32
CA ALA A 283 -6.12 -5.87 14.81
C ALA A 283 -5.84 -4.42 14.39
N ILE A 284 -6.44 -3.98 13.27
CA ILE A 284 -6.31 -2.63 12.74
C ILE A 284 -7.40 -1.65 13.20
N ASP A 285 -8.38 -2.11 13.98
CA ASP A 285 -9.45 -1.26 14.52
C ASP A 285 -9.02 -0.53 15.80
N ARG A 286 -7.91 0.21 15.68
CA ARG A 286 -7.33 1.03 16.73
C ARG A 286 -6.38 2.06 16.11
N ASP A 287 -5.99 3.03 16.91
CA ASP A 287 -4.95 3.97 16.51
C ASP A 287 -3.56 3.36 16.73
N PHE A 288 -2.63 3.74 15.86
CA PHE A 288 -1.22 3.36 15.95
C PHE A 288 -0.36 4.62 16.03
N PRO A 289 0.72 4.66 16.82
CA PRO A 289 1.61 5.81 16.83
C PRO A 289 2.56 5.78 15.62
N LEU A 290 2.01 5.69 14.41
CA LEU A 290 2.81 5.70 13.19
C LEU A 290 3.40 7.10 12.96
N PRO A 291 4.73 7.21 12.77
CA PRO A 291 5.37 8.49 12.53
C PRO A 291 5.05 9.01 11.12
N PHE A 292 4.97 10.33 11.01
CA PHE A 292 4.96 11.02 9.72
C PHE A 292 6.40 11.32 9.29
N TYR A 293 6.81 10.83 8.13
CA TYR A 293 8.14 11.06 7.57
C TYR A 293 8.19 12.34 6.75
N ARG A 294 9.20 13.17 7.02
CA ARG A 294 9.43 14.40 6.25
C ARG A 294 10.02 14.04 4.89
N VAL A 295 9.39 14.49 3.82
CA VAL A 295 9.81 14.28 2.43
C VAL A 295 9.94 15.63 1.75
N GLU A 296 11.12 15.89 1.17
CA GLU A 296 11.33 17.05 0.32
C GLU A 296 10.98 16.70 -1.14
N LYS A 297 10.20 17.57 -1.77
CA LYS A 297 9.84 17.52 -3.18
C LYS A 297 10.33 18.78 -3.86
N LYS A 298 10.62 18.68 -5.16
CA LYS A 298 10.78 19.84 -6.03
C LYS A 298 9.49 20.07 -6.78
N VAL A 299 8.86 21.20 -6.57
CA VAL A 299 7.66 21.67 -7.30
C VAL A 299 8.09 22.95 -8.01
N ASP A 300 8.13 22.91 -9.34
CA ASP A 300 8.56 24.01 -10.21
C ASP A 300 9.88 24.68 -9.78
N GLY A 301 10.85 23.86 -9.36
CA GLY A 301 12.17 24.31 -8.93
C GLY A 301 12.27 24.76 -7.46
N ALA A 302 11.15 24.99 -6.78
CA ALA A 302 11.10 25.31 -5.36
C ALA A 302 11.00 24.05 -4.49
N VAL A 303 11.53 24.14 -3.26
CA VAL A 303 11.47 23.04 -2.28
C VAL A 303 10.14 23.09 -1.55
N ALA A 304 9.35 22.04 -1.71
CA ALA A 304 8.12 21.80 -0.95
C ALA A 304 8.34 20.62 0.00
N ILE A 305 7.91 20.76 1.25
CA ILE A 305 7.98 19.73 2.27
C ILE A 305 6.59 19.13 2.45
N GLN A 306 6.55 17.80 2.52
CA GLN A 306 5.35 17.07 2.85
C GLN A 306 5.67 15.96 3.86
N PHE A 307 4.65 15.53 4.58
CA PHE A 307 4.76 14.55 5.66
C PHE A 307 3.88 13.34 5.36
N GLU A 308 4.47 12.15 5.28
CA GLU A 308 3.79 10.93 4.85
C GLU A 308 3.86 9.82 5.90
N ARG A 309 2.76 9.08 6.08
CA ARG A 309 2.74 7.81 6.82
C ARG A 309 2.81 6.64 5.86
N LEU A 310 3.48 5.57 6.30
CA LEU A 310 3.75 4.39 5.48
C LEU A 310 3.15 3.14 6.15
N VAL A 311 2.39 2.37 5.39
CA VAL A 311 1.64 1.20 5.90
C VAL A 311 2.55 0.08 6.41
N GLY A 312 3.78 -0.02 5.89
CA GLY A 312 4.79 -0.96 6.38
C GLY A 312 5.15 -0.78 7.86
N GLU A 313 4.97 0.43 8.41
CA GLU A 313 5.21 0.71 9.83
C GLU A 313 4.28 -0.05 10.76
N LEU A 314 3.13 -0.54 10.28
CA LEU A 314 2.24 -1.40 11.08
C LEU A 314 2.96 -2.65 11.61
N THR A 315 3.98 -3.14 10.89
CA THR A 315 4.79 -4.30 11.32
C THR A 315 5.59 -4.05 12.61
N ALA A 316 5.84 -2.78 12.95
CA ALA A 316 6.43 -2.37 14.22
C ALA A 316 5.45 -2.49 15.40
N TYR A 317 4.15 -2.63 15.15
CA TYR A 317 3.10 -2.63 16.17
C TYR A 317 2.24 -3.89 16.19
N LEU A 318 2.23 -4.64 15.09
CA LEU A 318 1.50 -5.90 14.95
C LEU A 318 2.47 -7.09 14.94
N GLU A 319 2.05 -8.18 15.57
CA GLU A 319 2.72 -9.46 15.38
C GLU A 319 2.65 -9.81 13.89
N THR A 320 3.82 -10.01 13.29
CA THR A 320 3.98 -10.05 11.84
C THR A 320 4.74 -11.29 11.40
N ALA A 321 4.21 -12.01 10.41
CA ALA A 321 4.95 -13.01 9.65
C ALA A 321 5.38 -12.44 8.29
N PHE A 322 6.57 -12.82 7.84
CA PHE A 322 7.03 -12.48 6.49
C PHE A 322 7.00 -13.74 5.62
N VAL A 323 6.32 -13.64 4.48
CA VAL A 323 6.21 -14.75 3.52
C VAL A 323 6.97 -14.41 2.25
N GLU A 324 8.01 -15.18 1.95
CA GLU A 324 8.74 -15.05 0.69
C GLU A 324 7.91 -15.65 -0.45
N VAL A 325 7.55 -14.82 -1.41
CA VAL A 325 6.73 -15.16 -2.56
C VAL A 325 7.53 -15.13 -3.87
N PRO A 326 7.08 -15.83 -4.93
CA PRO A 326 7.77 -15.81 -6.21
C PRO A 326 7.87 -14.38 -6.77
N ARG A 327 9.08 -13.99 -7.18
CA ARG A 327 9.34 -12.70 -7.81
C ARG A 327 9.11 -12.71 -9.32
N GLU A 328 9.36 -13.84 -9.96
CA GLU A 328 9.45 -13.96 -11.42
C GLU A 328 8.56 -15.09 -11.95
N GLY A 329 8.43 -15.16 -13.27
CA GLY A 329 7.66 -16.19 -13.95
C GLY A 329 6.14 -16.02 -13.82
N ALA A 330 5.40 -17.09 -14.16
CA ALA A 330 3.94 -17.11 -14.18
C ALA A 330 3.29 -16.96 -12.80
N GLU A 331 4.06 -17.21 -11.73
CA GLU A 331 3.61 -17.12 -10.35
C GLU A 331 4.06 -15.84 -9.66
N SER A 332 4.68 -14.91 -10.40
CA SER A 332 5.19 -13.66 -9.84
C SER A 332 4.11 -12.89 -9.08
N ARG A 333 4.46 -12.51 -7.85
CA ARG A 333 3.64 -11.69 -6.95
C ARG A 333 4.11 -10.24 -6.84
N PHE A 334 5.13 -9.87 -7.61
CA PHE A 334 5.72 -8.52 -7.60
C PHE A 334 6.02 -8.00 -9.00
N LEU A 335 5.02 -7.35 -9.58
CA LEU A 335 5.08 -6.69 -10.89
C LEU A 335 4.60 -5.23 -10.80
N PRO A 336 5.30 -4.37 -10.02
CA PRO A 336 5.02 -2.95 -10.05
C PRO A 336 5.43 -2.36 -11.41
N ALA A 337 4.70 -1.35 -11.87
CA ALA A 337 5.06 -0.57 -13.07
C ALA A 337 4.99 0.92 -12.75
N LYS A 338 6.14 1.59 -12.61
CA LYS A 338 6.22 2.99 -12.13
C LYS A 338 6.19 4.02 -13.26
N ASP A 339 6.57 3.63 -14.47
CA ASP A 339 6.58 4.45 -15.69
C ASP A 339 6.25 3.62 -16.93
N PRO A 340 6.00 4.25 -18.09
CA PRO A 340 5.63 3.55 -19.32
C PRO A 340 6.67 2.52 -19.77
N ASP A 341 7.97 2.80 -19.60
CA ASP A 341 9.04 1.90 -20.01
C ASP A 341 9.08 0.64 -19.13
N GLU A 342 8.96 0.81 -17.82
CA GLU A 342 8.81 -0.32 -16.89
C GLU A 342 7.56 -1.14 -17.22
N LEU A 343 6.42 -0.50 -17.51
CA LEU A 343 5.19 -1.19 -17.89
C LEU A 343 5.41 -2.02 -19.16
N GLN A 344 5.97 -1.41 -20.21
CA GLN A 344 6.22 -2.05 -21.50
C GLN A 344 7.12 -3.28 -21.34
N SER A 345 8.21 -3.15 -20.56
CA SER A 345 9.15 -4.25 -20.31
C SER A 345 8.53 -5.46 -19.59
N ARG A 346 7.42 -5.24 -18.87
CA ARG A 346 6.74 -6.26 -18.06
C ARG A 346 5.49 -6.83 -18.71
N LEU A 347 5.05 -6.32 -19.87
CA LEU A 347 3.77 -6.70 -20.48
C LEU A 347 3.63 -8.20 -20.71
N GLU A 348 4.69 -8.89 -21.15
CA GLU A 348 4.64 -10.35 -21.36
C GLU A 348 4.41 -11.09 -20.05
N THR A 349 5.14 -10.74 -18.98
CA THR A 349 4.95 -11.33 -17.66
C THR A 349 3.58 -10.98 -17.10
N ILE A 350 3.11 -9.74 -17.24
CA ILE A 350 1.76 -9.32 -16.82
C ILE A 350 0.70 -10.14 -17.57
N ARG A 351 0.85 -10.36 -18.89
CA ARG A 351 -0.04 -11.25 -19.66
C ARG A 351 -0.03 -12.67 -19.12
N LEU A 352 1.15 -13.25 -18.89
CA LEU A 352 1.29 -14.61 -18.37
C LEU A 352 0.64 -14.78 -16.99
N VAL A 353 0.90 -13.82 -16.11
CA VAL A 353 0.41 -13.79 -14.73
C VAL A 353 -1.11 -13.56 -14.69
N THR A 354 -1.66 -12.73 -15.56
CA THR A 354 -3.12 -12.49 -15.64
C THR A 354 -3.89 -13.57 -16.42
N SER A 355 -3.28 -14.23 -17.42
CA SER A 355 -3.93 -15.25 -18.27
C SER A 355 -3.91 -16.66 -17.67
N SER A 356 -2.86 -17.02 -16.94
CA SER A 356 -2.78 -18.30 -16.21
C SER A 356 -3.91 -18.47 -15.19
N ARG A 357 -4.57 -17.38 -14.83
CA ARG A 357 -5.59 -17.31 -13.78
C ARG A 357 -7.03 -17.45 -14.29
N THR A 358 -7.28 -17.26 -15.60
CA THR A 358 -8.59 -17.53 -16.22
C THR A 358 -8.80 -19.01 -16.55
N HIS A 359 -7.72 -19.81 -16.60
CA HIS A 359 -7.75 -21.21 -17.03
C HIS A 359 -7.75 -22.23 -15.88
N THR A 360 -7.67 -21.79 -14.62
CA THR A 360 -7.77 -22.65 -13.42
C THR A 360 -9.21 -22.94 -12.97
N ARG A 361 -10.20 -22.83 -13.89
CA ARG A 361 -11.61 -23.15 -13.63
C ARG A 361 -11.89 -24.64 -13.68
#